data_AF-A0A1Z9CEB5-F1
#
_entry.id   AF-A0A1Z9CEB5-F1
#
_cell.length_a   1.000
_cell.length_b   1.000
_cell.length_c   1.000
_cell.angle_alpha   90.00
_cell.angle_beta   90.00
_cell.angle_gamma   90.00
#
_symmetry.space_group_name_H-M   'P 1'
#
loop_
_entity.id
_entity.type
_entity.pdbx_description
1 polymer ?
#
loop_
_entity_poly.entity_id
_entity_poly.type
_entity_poly.pdbx_seq_one_letter_code
_entity_poly.pdbx_strand_id
1 'polypeptide(L)'
;MPHKFFAGFFIILGTAVLLYLGQWQLDRLGWKQSILKDIESKISGTPQSLPDSINEIEHKYLPVEVSGKLDDNFIKIMVSQKFIGAGYRIIAPLKTINSLTILVDLGFVRHDFVSKIKLIENVDIVGNLHWPKEIDFFTPDPDKTNNLWYARDVDELSKHLGSEPILVIAKSFSPQIEYIDPLPINTLNIPNNHKQYAITWFSLAFIWLGMGAFFIYRTSASRGQKK
;
A
#
# COMPACT_ATOMS: atom_id res chain seq x y z
N MET A 1 -43.52 22.85 -26.41
CA MET A 1 -42.62 21.98 -27.19
C MET A 1 -41.13 22.14 -26.82
N PRO A 2 -40.54 23.33 -26.55
CA PRO A 2 -39.09 23.44 -26.33
C PRO A 2 -38.57 22.80 -25.02
N HIS A 3 -39.39 22.77 -23.97
CA HIS A 3 -39.02 22.19 -22.67
C HIS A 3 -38.77 20.67 -22.72
N LYS A 4 -39.37 19.94 -23.66
CA LYS A 4 -39.18 18.47 -23.77
C LYS A 4 -37.87 18.11 -24.46
N PHE A 5 -37.49 18.88 -25.48
CA PHE A 5 -36.19 18.74 -26.14
C PHE A 5 -35.06 19.07 -25.17
N PHE A 6 -35.22 20.12 -24.38
CA PHE A 6 -34.28 20.45 -23.32
C PHE A 6 -34.18 19.32 -22.27
N ALA A 7 -35.30 18.82 -21.75
CA ALA A 7 -35.30 17.71 -20.79
C ALA A 7 -34.66 16.43 -21.37
N GLY A 8 -34.99 16.07 -22.62
CA GLY A 8 -34.41 14.92 -23.31
C GLY A 8 -32.91 15.06 -23.49
N PHE A 9 -32.42 16.25 -23.88
CA PHE A 9 -31.00 16.55 -23.98
C PHE A 9 -30.27 16.35 -22.65
N PHE A 10 -30.81 16.89 -21.54
CA PHE A 10 -30.21 16.72 -20.22
C PHE A 10 -30.19 15.25 -19.76
N ILE A 11 -31.25 14.49 -20.07
CA ILE A 11 -31.30 13.06 -19.73
C ILE A 11 -30.21 12.31 -20.49
N ILE A 12 -30.10 12.53 -21.80
CA ILE A 12 -29.09 11.88 -22.65
C ILE A 12 -27.68 12.26 -22.21
N LEU A 13 -27.41 13.55 -22.01
CA LEU A 13 -26.11 14.04 -21.57
C LEU A 13 -25.73 13.47 -20.21
N GLY A 14 -26.65 13.51 -19.24
CA GLY A 14 -26.42 12.92 -17.91
C GLY A 14 -26.14 11.42 -17.98
N THR A 15 -26.91 10.69 -18.80
CA THR A 15 -26.69 9.25 -19.03
C THR A 15 -25.31 9.00 -19.64
N ALA A 16 -24.92 9.75 -20.66
CA ALA A 16 -23.62 9.61 -21.32
C ALA A 16 -22.46 9.84 -20.35
N VAL A 17 -22.55 10.85 -19.48
CA VAL A 17 -21.55 11.11 -18.44
C VAL A 17 -21.47 9.96 -17.44
N LEU A 18 -22.60 9.44 -16.96
CA LEU A 18 -22.63 8.33 -16.00
C LEU A 18 -22.07 7.04 -16.61
N LEU A 19 -22.39 6.74 -17.87
CA LEU A 19 -21.82 5.60 -18.60
C LEU A 19 -20.31 5.76 -18.78
N TYR A 20 -19.85 6.97 -19.13
CA TYR A 20 -18.43 7.28 -19.24
C TYR A 20 -17.69 7.08 -17.92
N LEU A 21 -18.25 7.56 -16.80
CA LEU A 21 -17.68 7.35 -15.46
C LEU A 21 -17.64 5.85 -15.09
N GLY A 22 -18.68 5.10 -15.45
CA GLY A 22 -18.70 3.64 -15.26
C GLY A 22 -17.58 2.94 -16.03
N GLN A 23 -17.38 3.30 -17.30
CA GLN A 23 -16.30 2.75 -18.13
C GLN A 23 -14.93 3.13 -17.57
N TRP A 24 -14.72 4.39 -17.21
CA TRP A 24 -13.47 4.86 -16.62
C TRP A 24 -13.10 4.07 -15.35
N GLN A 25 -14.09 3.71 -14.51
CA GLN A 25 -13.85 2.86 -13.34
C GLN A 25 -13.39 1.44 -13.72
N LEU A 26 -13.92 0.85 -14.79
CA LEU A 26 -13.45 -0.45 -15.28
C LEU A 26 -12.03 -0.38 -15.85
N ASP A 27 -11.72 0.67 -16.60
CA ASP A 27 -10.36 0.89 -17.13
C ASP A 27 -9.37 1.07 -15.97
N ARG A 28 -9.77 1.86 -14.95
CA ARG A 28 -8.97 2.08 -13.74
C ARG A 28 -8.79 0.81 -12.92
N LEU A 29 -9.81 -0.04 -12.85
CA LEU A 29 -9.73 -1.36 -12.22
C LEU A 29 -8.66 -2.22 -12.91
N GLY A 30 -8.71 -2.35 -14.24
CA GLY A 30 -7.76 -3.15 -15.01
C GLY A 30 -6.33 -2.62 -14.90
N TRP A 31 -6.15 -1.30 -15.02
CA TRP A 31 -4.86 -0.65 -14.78
C TRP A 31 -4.30 -0.96 -13.38
N LYS A 32 -5.13 -0.83 -12.34
CA LYS A 32 -4.69 -1.08 -10.95
C LYS A 32 -4.36 -2.55 -10.74
N GLN A 33 -5.14 -3.47 -11.31
CA GLN A 33 -4.87 -4.90 -11.24
C GLN A 33 -3.54 -5.27 -11.90
N SER A 34 -3.19 -4.67 -13.04
CA SER A 34 -1.89 -4.87 -13.68
C SER A 34 -0.75 -4.49 -12.76
N ILE A 35 -0.82 -3.30 -12.14
CA ILE A 35 0.22 -2.83 -11.21
C ILE A 35 0.37 -3.78 -10.02
N LEU A 36 -0.74 -4.21 -9.41
CA LEU A 36 -0.70 -5.13 -8.27
C LEU A 36 -0.09 -6.48 -8.65
N LYS A 37 -0.45 -7.01 -9.83
CA LYS A 37 0.11 -8.25 -10.35
C LYS A 37 1.61 -8.13 -10.62
N ASP A 38 2.06 -7.00 -11.16
CA ASP A 38 3.48 -6.75 -11.40
C ASP A 38 4.25 -6.70 -10.07
N ILE A 39 3.71 -6.03 -9.05
CA ILE A 39 4.28 -6.00 -7.70
C ILE A 39 4.32 -7.40 -7.08
N GLU A 40 3.21 -8.15 -7.12
CA GLU A 40 3.14 -9.52 -6.60
C GLU A 40 4.18 -10.43 -7.24
N SER A 41 4.30 -10.39 -8.57
CA SER A 41 5.27 -11.22 -9.29
C SER A 41 6.72 -10.93 -8.89
N LYS A 42 7.05 -9.65 -8.64
CA LYS A 42 8.36 -9.26 -8.11
C LYS A 42 8.57 -9.77 -6.69
N ILE A 43 7.62 -9.55 -5.79
CA ILE A 43 7.75 -9.93 -4.38
C ILE A 43 7.86 -11.45 -4.20
N SER A 44 7.15 -12.22 -5.03
CA SER A 44 7.13 -13.69 -4.96
C SER A 44 8.26 -14.39 -5.71
N GLY A 45 9.17 -13.65 -6.35
CA GLY A 45 10.30 -14.22 -7.06
C GLY A 45 11.25 -15.03 -6.16
N THR A 46 12.12 -15.83 -6.77
CA THR A 46 13.15 -16.57 -6.04
C THR A 46 14.15 -15.60 -5.42
N PRO A 47 14.42 -15.68 -4.10
CA PRO A 47 15.46 -14.87 -3.46
C PRO A 47 16.82 -15.06 -4.12
N GLN A 48 17.54 -13.95 -4.29
CA GLN A 48 18.93 -13.94 -4.75
C GLN A 48 19.83 -13.24 -3.73
N SER A 49 21.14 -13.41 -3.85
CA SER A 49 22.08 -12.65 -3.02
C SER A 49 21.91 -11.14 -3.21
N LEU A 50 22.21 -10.38 -2.17
CA LEU A 50 22.22 -8.92 -2.24
C LEU A 50 23.15 -8.44 -3.38
N PRO A 51 22.66 -7.64 -4.34
CA PRO A 51 23.50 -7.12 -5.42
C PRO A 51 24.61 -6.18 -4.91
N ASP A 52 25.77 -6.17 -5.57
CA ASP A 52 26.89 -5.30 -5.20
C ASP A 52 26.60 -3.81 -5.44
N SER A 53 25.80 -3.51 -6.47
CA SER A 53 25.33 -2.16 -6.80
C SER A 53 23.81 -2.14 -6.72
N ILE A 54 23.26 -1.32 -5.83
CA ILE A 54 21.82 -1.25 -5.60
C ILE A 54 21.26 0.06 -6.13
N ASN A 55 20.30 -0.05 -7.04
CA ASN A 55 19.47 1.06 -7.49
C ASN A 55 18.05 0.93 -6.91
N GLU A 56 17.55 2.00 -6.28
CA GLU A 56 16.24 1.99 -5.61
C GLU A 56 15.06 1.69 -6.54
N ILE A 57 15.14 2.13 -7.80
CA ILE A 57 14.03 2.01 -8.76
C ILE A 57 14.04 0.62 -9.38
N GLU A 58 15.21 0.15 -9.82
CA GLU A 58 15.37 -1.14 -10.50
C GLU A 58 15.16 -2.31 -9.52
N HIS A 59 15.74 -2.22 -8.33
CA HIS A 59 15.69 -3.28 -7.33
C HIS A 59 14.51 -3.16 -6.36
N LYS A 60 13.57 -2.24 -6.59
CA LYS A 60 12.35 -2.16 -5.77
C LYS A 60 11.59 -3.48 -5.84
N TYR A 61 11.31 -4.04 -4.66
CA TYR A 61 10.66 -5.33 -4.43
C TYR A 61 11.50 -6.56 -4.77
N LEU A 62 12.77 -6.39 -5.14
CA LEU A 62 13.65 -7.52 -5.44
C LEU A 62 13.76 -8.46 -4.22
N PRO A 63 13.43 -9.75 -4.36
CA PRO A 63 13.62 -10.73 -3.31
C PRO A 63 15.11 -10.98 -3.08
N VAL A 64 15.55 -10.84 -1.83
CA VAL A 64 16.94 -11.04 -1.46
C VAL A 64 17.07 -11.98 -0.26
N GLU A 65 18.19 -12.69 -0.23
CA GLU A 65 18.67 -13.45 0.92
C GLU A 65 19.96 -12.81 1.41
N VAL A 66 20.00 -12.49 2.70
CA VAL A 66 21.13 -11.80 3.33
C VAL A 66 21.43 -12.43 4.69
N SER A 67 22.68 -12.85 4.85
CA SER A 67 23.19 -13.36 6.11
C SER A 67 24.08 -12.32 6.78
N GLY A 68 24.00 -12.22 8.10
CA GLY A 68 24.81 -11.27 8.84
C GLY A 68 24.54 -11.28 10.34
N LYS A 69 25.09 -10.30 11.03
CA LYS A 69 24.88 -10.09 12.46
C LYS A 69 24.02 -8.85 12.67
N LEU A 70 22.90 -9.00 13.38
CA LEU A 70 22.09 -7.88 13.80
C LEU A 70 22.77 -7.09 14.93
N ASP A 71 22.56 -5.78 14.92
CA ASP A 71 22.93 -4.88 16.01
C ASP A 71 21.72 -4.61 16.92
N ASP A 72 21.94 -4.59 18.23
CA ASP A 72 20.94 -4.26 19.25
C ASP A 72 20.51 -2.78 19.21
N ASN A 73 21.23 -1.92 18.48
CA ASN A 73 20.86 -0.52 18.25
C ASN A 73 19.72 -0.41 17.23
N PHE A 74 18.57 -1.02 17.51
CA PHE A 74 17.38 -0.93 16.67
C PHE A 74 16.54 0.31 16.99
N ILE A 75 15.71 0.73 16.04
CA ILE A 75 14.70 1.77 16.23
C ILE A 75 13.29 1.18 16.30
N LYS A 76 12.38 1.94 16.91
CA LYS A 76 10.96 1.59 17.00
C LYS A 76 10.13 2.55 16.14
N ILE A 77 9.41 2.02 15.15
CA ILE A 77 8.44 2.78 14.36
C ILE A 77 7.04 2.45 14.83
N MET A 78 6.29 3.45 15.28
CA MET A 78 4.94 3.22 15.79
C MET A 78 4.01 2.69 14.70
N VAL A 79 3.35 1.58 14.96
CA VAL A 79 2.35 0.99 14.07
C VAL A 79 1.20 0.36 14.86
N SER A 80 0.08 0.12 14.19
CA SER A 80 -1.04 -0.64 14.74
C SER A 80 -1.40 -1.79 13.83
N GLN A 81 -1.63 -2.97 14.41
CA GLN A 81 -2.16 -4.12 13.70
C GLN A 81 -3.64 -4.33 14.04
N LYS A 82 -4.44 -4.62 13.00
CA LYS A 82 -5.86 -4.94 13.17
C LYS A 82 -5.98 -6.17 14.08
N PHE A 83 -6.89 -6.11 15.05
CA PHE A 83 -7.14 -7.16 16.06
C PHE A 83 -6.03 -7.43 17.10
N ILE A 84 -4.80 -6.92 16.91
CA ILE A 84 -3.71 -7.07 17.89
C ILE A 84 -3.55 -5.80 18.73
N GLY A 85 -3.68 -4.62 18.12
CA GLY A 85 -3.53 -3.33 18.78
C GLY A 85 -2.22 -2.63 18.44
N ALA A 86 -1.80 -1.73 19.34
CA ALA A 86 -0.61 -0.91 19.17
C ALA A 86 0.69 -1.71 19.37
N GLY A 87 1.70 -1.37 18.60
CA GLY A 87 3.04 -1.92 18.73
C GLY A 87 4.03 -1.13 17.91
N TYR A 88 5.15 -1.77 17.59
CA TYR A 88 6.22 -1.13 16.86
C TYR A 88 6.74 -2.04 15.76
N ARG A 89 7.11 -1.44 14.63
CA ARG A 89 8.04 -2.05 13.69
C ARG A 89 9.46 -1.89 14.23
N ILE A 90 10.25 -2.95 14.15
CA ILE A 90 11.63 -2.96 14.57
C ILE A 90 12.52 -2.90 13.33
N ILE A 91 13.31 -1.83 13.24
CA ILE A 91 14.32 -1.70 12.19
C ILE A 91 15.69 -1.72 12.84
N ALA A 92 16.54 -2.64 12.41
CA ALA A 92 17.85 -2.86 12.97
C ALA A 92 18.94 -2.81 11.89
N PRO A 93 20.17 -2.37 12.24
CA PRO A 93 21.32 -2.56 11.37
C PRO A 93 21.67 -4.05 11.29
N LEU A 94 21.96 -4.52 10.08
CA LEU A 94 22.52 -5.84 9.82
C LEU A 94 23.91 -5.66 9.21
N LYS A 95 24.94 -6.09 9.93
CA LYS A 95 26.28 -6.22 9.37
C LYS A 95 26.37 -7.53 8.59
N THR A 96 26.31 -7.42 7.27
CA THR A 96 26.38 -8.55 6.34
C THR A 96 27.76 -9.22 6.38
N ILE A 97 27.83 -10.45 5.88
CA ILE A 97 29.10 -11.19 5.71
C ILE A 97 30.07 -10.44 4.79
N ASN A 98 29.56 -9.66 3.83
CA ASN A 98 30.36 -8.85 2.92
C ASN A 98 30.84 -7.52 3.53
N SER A 99 30.75 -7.36 4.86
CA SER A 99 31.12 -6.15 5.61
C SER A 99 30.28 -4.90 5.30
N LEU A 100 29.24 -5.01 4.48
CA LEU A 100 28.23 -3.97 4.28
C LEU A 100 27.29 -3.93 5.48
N THR A 101 26.93 -2.74 5.96
CA THR A 101 25.88 -2.58 6.99
C THR A 101 24.64 -2.03 6.31
N ILE A 102 23.51 -2.74 6.41
CA ILE A 102 22.22 -2.35 5.81
C ILE A 102 21.14 -2.26 6.88
N LEU A 103 19.99 -1.69 6.55
CA LEU A 103 18.80 -1.71 7.39
C LEU A 103 17.97 -2.96 7.11
N VAL A 104 17.43 -3.55 8.17
CA VAL A 104 16.45 -4.64 8.09
C VAL A 104 15.22 -4.27 8.90
N ASP A 105 14.06 -4.27 8.26
CA ASP A 105 12.76 -4.21 8.92
C ASP A 105 12.33 -5.63 9.29
N LEU A 106 12.51 -5.96 10.58
CA LEU A 106 12.24 -7.29 11.13
C LEU A 106 10.75 -7.56 11.30
N GLY A 107 9.90 -6.53 11.18
CA GLY A 107 8.46 -6.64 11.38
C GLY A 107 8.01 -6.13 12.74
N PHE A 108 6.93 -6.70 13.26
CA PHE A 108 6.14 -6.14 14.34
C PHE A 108 6.42 -6.79 15.70
N VAL A 109 6.41 -5.94 16.72
CA VAL A 109 6.40 -6.34 18.13
C VAL A 109 5.28 -5.61 18.84
N ARG A 110 4.48 -6.34 19.62
CA ARG A 110 3.46 -5.73 20.49
C ARG A 110 4.13 -4.86 21.55
N HIS A 111 3.49 -3.76 21.91
CA HIS A 111 3.99 -2.80 22.88
C HIS A 111 4.54 -3.44 24.18
N ASP A 112 3.83 -4.44 24.72
CA ASP A 112 4.16 -5.12 25.99
C ASP A 112 5.46 -5.96 25.95
N PHE A 113 5.95 -6.31 24.75
CA PHE A 113 7.12 -7.19 24.58
C PHE A 113 8.37 -6.46 24.09
N VAL A 114 8.27 -5.15 23.78
CA VAL A 114 9.38 -4.37 23.21
C VAL A 114 10.61 -4.37 24.11
N SER A 115 10.42 -4.22 25.42
CA SER A 115 11.53 -4.21 26.39
C SER A 115 12.18 -5.58 26.59
N LYS A 116 11.63 -6.65 25.98
CA LYS A 116 12.14 -8.03 26.07
C LYS A 116 12.91 -8.45 24.82
N ILE A 117 12.89 -7.64 23.75
CA ILE A 117 13.63 -7.92 22.52
C ILE A 117 15.12 -7.97 22.83
N LYS A 118 15.80 -8.97 22.26
CA LYS A 118 17.27 -9.07 22.22
C LYS A 118 17.69 -9.51 20.82
N LEU A 119 18.53 -8.73 20.15
CA LEU A 119 19.00 -8.97 18.79
C LEU A 119 20.49 -9.29 18.82
N ILE A 120 20.90 -10.55 19.03
CA ILE A 120 22.35 -10.86 19.03
C ILE A 120 22.66 -12.21 18.41
N GLU A 121 22.16 -12.46 17.21
CA GLU A 121 22.41 -13.71 16.50
C GLU A 121 22.92 -13.43 15.08
N ASN A 122 23.76 -14.36 14.59
CA ASN A 122 23.96 -14.51 13.16
C ASN A 122 22.63 -15.00 12.59
N VAL A 123 22.09 -14.27 11.64
CA VAL A 123 20.77 -14.51 11.09
C VAL A 123 20.83 -14.54 9.59
N ASP A 124 20.08 -15.47 9.02
CA ASP A 124 19.77 -15.54 7.60
C ASP A 124 18.40 -14.91 7.39
N ILE A 125 18.34 -13.82 6.64
CA ILE A 125 17.11 -13.07 6.36
C ILE A 125 16.74 -13.27 4.90
N VAL A 126 15.50 -13.69 4.67
CA VAL A 126 14.86 -13.64 3.36
C VAL A 126 13.85 -12.51 3.39
N GLY A 127 13.92 -11.61 2.41
CA GLY A 127 13.08 -10.43 2.38
C GLY A 127 13.03 -9.77 1.01
N ASN A 128 12.54 -8.53 0.96
CA ASN A 128 12.47 -7.75 -0.26
C ASN A 128 13.09 -6.38 -0.05
N LEU A 129 13.83 -5.89 -1.05
CA LEU A 129 14.34 -4.53 -1.06
C LEU A 129 13.19 -3.52 -1.22
N HIS A 130 13.18 -2.48 -0.38
CA HIS A 130 12.18 -1.43 -0.49
C HIS A 130 12.66 -0.10 0.11
N TRP A 131 12.40 1.00 -0.58
CA TRP A 131 12.52 2.37 -0.09
C TRP A 131 11.14 3.03 0.05
N PRO A 132 10.46 2.90 1.20
CA PRO A 132 9.19 3.58 1.45
C PRO A 132 9.38 5.10 1.50
N LYS A 133 8.40 5.85 0.97
CA LYS A 133 8.33 7.30 1.11
C LYS A 133 7.07 7.61 1.92
N GLU A 134 7.24 7.65 3.24
CA GLU A 134 6.15 7.68 4.22
C GLU A 134 6.07 9.00 5.00
N ILE A 135 6.90 9.99 4.65
CA ILE A 135 6.85 11.33 5.24
C ILE A 135 5.94 12.22 4.40
N ASP A 136 5.00 12.86 5.08
CA ASP A 136 4.21 13.98 4.56
C ASP A 136 4.21 15.16 5.56
N PHE A 137 3.46 16.21 5.26
CA PHE A 137 3.38 17.41 6.08
C PHE A 137 2.81 17.16 7.50
N PHE A 138 2.13 16.03 7.72
CA PHE A 138 1.55 15.66 9.01
C PHE A 138 2.39 14.63 9.78
N THR A 139 3.44 14.08 9.17
CA THR A 139 4.38 13.20 9.87
C THR A 139 5.20 14.02 10.88
N PRO A 140 5.13 13.71 12.18
CA PRO A 140 5.97 14.37 13.17
C PRO A 140 7.44 14.03 12.99
N ASP A 141 8.32 14.94 13.43
CA ASP A 141 9.75 14.65 13.55
C ASP A 141 9.98 13.47 14.52
N PRO A 142 10.99 12.62 14.28
CA PRO A 142 11.30 11.51 15.15
C PRO A 142 11.77 11.97 16.55
N ASP A 143 11.27 11.30 17.59
CA ASP A 143 11.73 11.48 18.96
C ASP A 143 12.95 10.59 19.21
N LYS A 144 14.12 11.18 18.94
CA LYS A 144 15.42 10.53 19.09
C LYS A 144 15.76 10.21 20.56
N THR A 145 15.16 10.91 21.53
CA THR A 145 15.40 10.66 22.95
C THR A 145 14.71 9.39 23.42
N ASN A 146 13.47 9.15 22.98
CA ASN A 146 12.71 7.94 23.33
C ASN A 146 12.86 6.79 22.31
N ASN A 147 13.71 6.99 21.30
CA ASN A 147 13.91 6.10 20.17
C ASN A 147 12.58 5.74 19.48
N LEU A 148 11.79 6.78 19.18
CA LEU A 148 10.47 6.64 18.61
C LEU A 148 10.39 7.37 17.27
N TRP A 149 10.07 6.60 16.24
CA TRP A 149 10.01 7.05 14.86
C TRP A 149 8.61 6.88 14.30
N TYR A 150 8.27 7.71 13.30
CA TYR A 150 6.92 7.80 12.75
C TYR A 150 6.83 7.42 11.27
N ALA A 151 7.97 7.28 10.58
CA ALA A 151 8.05 6.89 9.18
C ALA A 151 9.32 6.10 8.88
N ARG A 152 9.28 5.30 7.81
CA ARG A 152 10.45 4.56 7.28
C ARG A 152 11.20 5.39 6.24
N ASP A 153 11.79 6.51 6.67
CA ASP A 153 12.71 7.28 5.82
C ASP A 153 14.09 6.62 5.80
N VAL A 154 14.34 5.81 4.78
CA VAL A 154 15.58 5.03 4.64
C VAL A 154 16.85 5.90 4.73
N ASP A 155 16.80 7.13 4.22
CA ASP A 155 17.95 8.04 4.25
C ASP A 155 18.20 8.59 5.66
N GLU A 156 17.14 8.95 6.40
CA GLU A 156 17.31 9.42 7.78
C GLU A 156 17.69 8.26 8.72
N LEU A 157 17.04 7.11 8.55
CA LEU A 157 17.30 5.92 9.35
C LEU A 157 18.74 5.43 9.18
N SER A 158 19.23 5.37 7.93
CA SER A 158 20.59 4.90 7.65
C SER A 158 21.65 5.81 8.25
N LYS A 159 21.45 7.14 8.19
CA LYS A 159 22.33 8.11 8.86
C LYS A 159 22.32 7.96 10.38
N HIS A 160 21.16 7.70 10.98
CA HIS A 160 21.04 7.53 12.42
C HIS A 160 21.69 6.23 12.91
N LEU A 161 21.55 5.16 12.13
CA LEU A 161 22.02 3.81 12.48
C LEU A 161 23.41 3.47 11.95
N GLY A 162 24.04 4.35 11.15
CA GLY A 162 25.37 4.12 10.60
C GLY A 162 25.41 3.01 9.56
N SER A 163 24.38 2.92 8.71
CA SER A 163 24.27 1.93 7.64
C SER A 163 24.27 2.61 6.27
N GLU A 164 24.38 1.80 5.22
CA GLU A 164 23.98 2.23 3.88
C GLU A 164 22.46 2.46 3.81
N PRO A 165 21.97 3.32 2.89
CA PRO A 165 20.55 3.57 2.68
C PRO A 165 19.91 2.42 1.90
N ILE A 166 20.02 1.20 2.42
CA ILE A 166 19.47 -0.02 1.85
C ILE A 166 18.58 -0.65 2.92
N LEU A 167 17.31 -0.86 2.59
CA LEU A 167 16.35 -1.48 3.50
C LEU A 167 15.81 -2.79 2.93
N VAL A 168 15.97 -3.87 3.69
CA VAL A 168 15.35 -5.17 3.44
C VAL A 168 14.17 -5.34 4.38
N ILE A 169 12.97 -5.55 3.82
CA ILE A 169 11.79 -5.91 4.61
C ILE A 169 11.77 -7.42 4.76
N ALA A 170 11.93 -7.91 5.98
CA ALA A 170 12.00 -9.34 6.26
C ALA A 170 10.66 -10.02 5.98
N LYS A 171 10.73 -11.13 5.26
CA LYS A 171 9.65 -12.11 5.11
C LYS A 171 9.82 -13.25 6.10
N SER A 172 11.06 -13.65 6.33
CA SER A 172 11.44 -14.65 7.33
C SER A 172 12.89 -14.45 7.74
N PHE A 173 13.23 -14.93 8.93
CA PHE A 173 14.59 -15.00 9.42
C PHE A 173 14.84 -16.34 10.12
N SER A 174 16.09 -16.79 10.08
CA SER A 174 16.56 -18.01 10.76
C SER A 174 17.87 -17.69 11.49
N PRO A 175 17.99 -17.92 12.80
CA PRO A 175 16.94 -18.39 13.72
C PRO A 175 15.77 -17.40 13.88
N GLN A 176 14.66 -17.87 14.47
CA GLN A 176 13.51 -17.04 14.80
C GLN A 176 13.81 -16.15 16.00
N ILE A 177 13.53 -14.86 15.88
CA ILE A 177 13.69 -13.87 16.97
C ILE A 177 12.40 -13.83 17.79
N GLU A 178 12.52 -14.06 19.09
CA GLU A 178 11.35 -14.09 19.99
C GLU A 178 10.62 -12.73 20.01
N TYR A 179 9.29 -12.78 20.05
CA TYR A 179 8.37 -11.63 20.06
C TYR A 179 8.30 -10.78 18.79
N ILE A 180 9.09 -11.08 17.76
CA ILE A 180 9.06 -10.36 16.49
C ILE A 180 8.36 -11.19 15.42
N ASP A 181 7.25 -10.66 14.89
CA ASP A 181 6.52 -11.24 13.78
C ASP A 181 6.88 -10.51 12.47
N PRO A 182 7.47 -11.16 11.45
CA PRO A 182 7.73 -10.55 10.16
C PRO A 182 6.48 -9.89 9.56
N LEU A 183 6.65 -8.70 9.00
CA LEU A 183 5.60 -8.00 8.26
C LEU A 183 6.03 -7.78 6.80
N PRO A 184 6.00 -8.83 5.96
CA PRO A 184 6.43 -8.76 4.58
C PRO A 184 5.55 -7.80 3.76
N ILE A 185 6.13 -7.33 2.67
CA ILE A 185 5.40 -6.55 1.66
C ILE A 185 4.28 -7.42 1.09
N ASN A 186 3.06 -6.90 1.11
CA ASN A 186 1.92 -7.55 0.47
C ASN A 186 1.01 -6.50 -0.17
N THR A 187 0.30 -6.94 -1.20
CA THR A 187 -0.70 -6.16 -1.95
C THR A 187 -2.12 -6.36 -1.42
N LEU A 188 -2.33 -7.34 -0.53
CA LEU A 188 -3.65 -7.77 -0.05
C LEU A 188 -4.46 -6.64 0.58
N ASN A 189 -3.79 -5.71 1.26
CA ASN A 189 -4.43 -4.59 1.94
C ASN A 189 -4.59 -3.34 1.06
N ILE A 190 -4.19 -3.39 -0.22
CA ILE A 190 -4.36 -2.25 -1.15
C ILE A 190 -5.79 -2.27 -1.69
N PRO A 191 -6.66 -1.31 -1.31
CA PRO A 191 -8.08 -1.37 -1.69
C PRO A 191 -8.27 -1.23 -3.20
N ASN A 192 -9.12 -2.05 -3.82
CA ASN A 192 -9.43 -1.97 -5.24
C ASN A 192 -10.95 -2.01 -5.49
N ASN A 193 -11.65 -0.96 -5.06
CA ASN A 193 -13.11 -0.89 -5.06
C ASN A 193 -13.71 -0.41 -6.40
N HIS A 194 -12.89 -0.28 -7.45
CA HIS A 194 -13.30 0.28 -8.73
C HIS A 194 -14.48 -0.48 -9.39
N LYS A 195 -14.57 -1.80 -9.19
CA LYS A 195 -15.72 -2.60 -9.64
C LYS A 195 -17.05 -2.16 -8.97
N GLN A 196 -17.04 -1.92 -7.66
CA GLN A 196 -18.23 -1.47 -6.92
C GLN A 196 -18.68 -0.09 -7.40
N TYR A 197 -17.72 0.81 -7.65
CA TYR A 197 -18.02 2.12 -8.22
C TYR A 197 -18.56 2.01 -9.65
N ALA A 198 -18.00 1.16 -10.50
CA ALA A 198 -18.53 0.92 -11.85
C ALA A 198 -20.00 0.48 -11.82
N ILE A 199 -20.34 -0.48 -10.95
CA ILE A 199 -21.74 -0.92 -10.73
C ILE A 199 -22.60 0.27 -10.32
N THR A 200 -22.14 1.08 -9.36
CA THR A 200 -22.87 2.27 -8.89
C THR A 200 -23.17 3.23 -10.04
N TRP A 201 -22.18 3.57 -10.87
CA TRP A 201 -22.35 4.50 -11.99
C TRP A 201 -23.30 3.97 -13.06
N PHE A 202 -23.20 2.68 -13.41
CA PHE A 202 -24.12 2.07 -14.36
C PHE A 202 -25.56 1.96 -13.82
N SER A 203 -25.74 1.64 -12.53
CA SER A 203 -27.05 1.65 -11.89
C SER A 203 -27.65 3.06 -11.87
N LEU A 204 -26.86 4.09 -11.56
CA LEU A 204 -27.31 5.48 -11.64
C LEU A 204 -27.69 5.87 -13.07
N ALA A 205 -26.91 5.47 -14.07
CA ALA A 205 -27.22 5.72 -15.48
C ALA A 205 -28.57 5.08 -15.88
N PHE A 206 -28.79 3.83 -15.46
CA PHE A 206 -30.03 3.11 -15.73
C PHE A 206 -31.25 3.77 -15.08
N ILE A 207 -31.15 4.13 -13.80
CA ILE A 207 -32.24 4.80 -13.06
C ILE A 207 -32.51 6.18 -13.65
N TRP A 208 -31.47 6.97 -13.93
CA TRP A 208 -31.57 8.30 -14.52
C TRP A 208 -32.29 8.27 -15.87
N LEU A 209 -31.89 7.37 -16.75
CA LEU A 209 -32.51 7.18 -18.06
C LEU A 209 -33.97 6.70 -17.92
N GLY A 210 -34.22 5.70 -17.07
CA GLY A 210 -35.55 5.12 -16.86
C GLY A 210 -36.56 6.13 -16.28
N MET A 211 -36.17 6.83 -15.22
CA MET A 211 -37.00 7.87 -14.60
C MET A 211 -37.20 9.06 -15.55
N GLY A 212 -36.15 9.46 -16.28
CA GLY A 212 -36.23 10.52 -17.29
C GLY A 212 -37.19 10.18 -18.43
N ALA A 213 -37.12 8.96 -18.96
CA ALA A 213 -38.02 8.47 -20.00
C ALA A 213 -39.47 8.38 -19.50
N PHE A 214 -39.69 7.85 -18.28
CA PHE A 214 -41.01 7.80 -17.66
C PHE A 214 -41.61 9.19 -17.45
N PHE A 215 -40.80 10.16 -17.01
CA PHE A 215 -41.22 11.55 -16.85
C PHE A 215 -41.66 12.18 -18.18
N ILE A 216 -40.89 11.97 -19.26
CA ILE A 216 -41.26 12.44 -20.61
C ILE A 216 -42.55 11.75 -21.09
N TYR A 217 -42.70 10.44 -20.88
CA TYR A 217 -43.88 9.69 -21.26
C TYR A 217 -45.14 10.21 -20.54
N ARG A 218 -45.11 10.31 -19.20
CA ARG A 218 -46.25 10.77 -18.38
C ARG A 218 -46.68 12.20 -18.71
N THR A 219 -45.72 13.10 -18.91
CA THR A 219 -46.01 14.50 -19.30
C THR A 219 -46.50 14.63 -20.74
N SER A 220 -46.34 13.59 -21.55
CA SER A 220 -46.91 13.50 -22.91
C SER A 220 -48.32 12.93 -22.90
N ALA A 221 -48.60 11.90 -22.10
CA ALA A 221 -49.92 11.28 -21.98
C ALA A 221 -50.97 12.20 -21.31
N SER A 222 -50.60 12.92 -20.23
CA SER A 222 -51.54 13.79 -19.49
C SER A 222 -52.07 15.01 -20.26
N ARG A 223 -51.41 15.43 -21.34
CA ARG A 223 -51.89 16.53 -22.21
C ARG A 223 -52.85 16.06 -23.30
N GLY A 224 -52.86 14.78 -23.65
CA GLY A 224 -53.77 14.20 -24.64
C GLY A 224 -55.20 14.04 -24.15
N GLN A 225 -55.42 13.91 -22.83
CA GLN A 225 -56.75 13.81 -22.21
C GLN A 225 -57.44 15.16 -21.94
N LYS A 226 -56.77 16.30 -22.18
CA LYS A 226 -57.32 17.66 -21.97
C LYS A 226 -57.72 18.37 -23.28
N LYS A 227 -57.89 17.63 -24.38
CA LYS A 227 -58.42 18.15 -25.65
C LYS A 227 -59.76 17.53 -25.96
#